data_AF-A0A137SWX2-F1
#
_entry.id   AF-A0A137SWX2-F1
#
_cell.length_a   1.000
_cell.length_b   1.000
_cell.length_c   1.000
_cell.angle_alpha   90.00
_cell.angle_beta   90.00
_cell.angle_gamma   90.00
#
_symmetry.space_group_name_H-M   'P 1'
#
loop_
_entity.id
_entity.type
_entity.pdbx_description
1 polymer ?
#
loop_
_entity_poly.entity_id
_entity_poly.type
_entity_poly.pdbx_seq_one_letter_code
_entity_poly.pdbx_strand_id
1 'polypeptide(L)'
;MIAELAQAFAQQAQQYLQNNLRTIKKMSSFGELGIFLLRFVRIYKVYYFQIWGRIISTQSRRCPMSLKFEIVKHIGILSKDRNSWTKEINIVKWGENAPKYDIRSWSEDHSKMSKGITLTREELDNLFGAFLKMRI
;
A
#
# COMPACT_ATOMS: atom_id res chain seq x y z
N MET A 1 -4.13 -15.99 5.97
CA MET A 1 -2.81 -15.34 6.18
C MET A 1 -2.64 -14.68 7.56
N ILE A 2 -3.35 -13.60 7.93
CA ILE A 2 -3.15 -12.94 9.25
C ILE A 2 -3.64 -13.82 10.42
N ALA A 3 -4.80 -14.46 10.26
CA ALA A 3 -5.36 -15.36 11.28
C ALA A 3 -4.47 -16.60 11.53
N GLU A 4 -3.90 -17.18 10.48
CA GLU A 4 -3.00 -18.35 10.57
C GLU A 4 -1.70 -18.00 11.31
N LEU A 5 -1.16 -16.80 11.08
CA LEU A 5 0.04 -16.32 11.78
C LEU A 5 -0.22 -16.09 13.27
N ALA A 6 -1.39 -15.56 13.62
CA ALA A 6 -1.81 -15.38 15.01
C ALA A 6 -2.01 -16.73 15.73
N GLN A 7 -2.58 -17.72 15.04
CA GLN A 7 -2.75 -19.08 15.56
C GLN A 7 -1.42 -19.80 15.76
N ALA A 8 -0.49 -19.70 14.80
CA ALA A 8 0.85 -20.27 14.92
C ALA A 8 1.62 -19.68 16.13
N PHE A 9 1.49 -18.36 16.34
CA PHE A 9 2.08 -17.70 17.50
C PHE A 9 1.49 -18.20 18.82
N ALA A 10 0.16 -18.31 18.92
CA ALA A 10 -0.52 -18.83 20.09
C ALA A 10 -0.11 -20.28 20.42
N GLN A 11 0.08 -21.12 19.40
CA GLN A 11 0.53 -22.50 19.58
C GLN A 11 1.98 -22.57 20.09
N GLN A 12 2.87 -21.74 19.54
CA GLN A 12 4.28 -21.70 19.97
C GLN A 12 4.42 -21.18 21.40
N ALA A 13 3.62 -20.17 21.77
CA ALA A 13 3.48 -19.66 23.12
C ALA A 13 3.06 -20.77 24.11
N GLN A 14 2.02 -21.53 23.76
CA GLN A 14 1.53 -22.65 24.56
C GLN A 14 2.58 -23.76 24.69
N GLN A 15 3.25 -24.12 23.59
CA GLN A 15 4.30 -25.15 23.61
C GLN A 15 5.48 -24.76 24.52
N TYR A 16 5.90 -23.48 24.47
CA TYR A 16 6.95 -22.99 25.36
C TYR A 16 6.56 -23.09 26.84
N LEU A 17 5.31 -22.74 27.18
CA LEU A 17 4.80 -22.88 28.54
C LEU A 17 4.80 -24.36 28.96
N GLN A 18 4.25 -25.25 28.12
CA GLN A 18 4.16 -26.69 28.39
C GLN A 18 5.54 -27.33 28.61
N ASN A 19 6.51 -27.01 27.76
CA ASN A 19 7.88 -27.55 27.87
C ASN A 19 8.60 -27.09 29.14
N ASN A 20 8.23 -25.93 29.68
CA ASN A 20 8.85 -25.37 30.88
C ASN A 20 8.01 -25.60 32.15
N LEU A 21 6.85 -26.27 32.08
CA LEU A 21 5.98 -26.52 33.23
C LEU A 21 6.68 -27.26 34.37
N ARG A 22 7.59 -28.20 34.04
CA ARG A 22 8.36 -28.94 35.05
C ARG A 22 9.33 -28.04 35.82
N THR A 23 9.91 -27.05 35.14
CA THR A 23 10.82 -26.07 35.73
C THR A 23 10.03 -25.05 36.55
N ILE A 24 8.90 -24.57 36.02
CA ILE A 24 7.98 -23.64 36.70
C ILE A 24 7.45 -24.25 38.00
N LYS A 25 7.03 -25.52 37.98
CA LYS A 25 6.52 -26.23 39.18
C LYS A 25 7.57 -26.47 40.27
N LYS A 26 8.86 -26.36 39.94
CA LYS A 26 9.98 -26.52 40.90
C LYS A 26 10.45 -25.19 41.49
N MET A 27 9.95 -24.05 41.01
CA MET A 27 10.29 -22.74 41.53
C MET A 27 9.55 -22.49 42.84
N SER A 28 10.29 -22.26 43.93
CA SER A 28 9.72 -22.05 45.26
C SER A 28 9.71 -20.58 45.68
N SER A 29 10.37 -19.69 44.93
CA SER A 29 10.45 -18.26 45.24
C SER A 29 9.84 -17.36 44.16
N PHE A 30 9.24 -16.25 44.61
CA PHE A 30 8.71 -15.21 43.72
C PHE A 30 9.78 -14.56 42.84
N GLY A 31 11.06 -14.58 43.25
CA GLY A 31 12.18 -14.06 42.45
C GLY A 31 12.48 -14.88 41.20
N GLU A 32 12.42 -16.21 41.30
CA GLU A 32 12.64 -17.11 40.16
C GLU A 32 11.52 -17.02 39.12
N LEU A 33 10.27 -16.92 39.60
CA LEU A 33 9.10 -16.63 38.75
C LEU A 33 9.24 -15.28 38.05
N GLY A 34 9.73 -14.26 38.76
CA GLY A 34 9.97 -12.92 38.19
C GLY A 34 11.00 -12.93 37.05
N ILE A 35 12.13 -13.61 37.22
CA ILE A 35 13.18 -13.74 36.18
C ILE A 35 12.64 -14.51 34.97
N PHE A 36 11.86 -15.57 35.20
CA PHE A 36 11.22 -16.34 34.14
C PHE A 36 10.22 -15.48 33.32
N LEU A 37 9.38 -14.71 34.00
CA LEU A 37 8.43 -13.79 33.35
C LEU A 37 9.14 -12.69 32.57
N LEU A 38 10.24 -12.13 33.08
CA LEU A 38 11.03 -11.13 32.36
C LEU A 38 11.67 -11.70 31.08
N ARG A 39 12.19 -12.94 31.13
CA ARG A 39 12.68 -13.64 29.93
C ARG A 39 11.58 -13.89 28.92
N PHE A 40 10.39 -14.28 29.39
CA PHE A 40 9.21 -14.46 28.56
C PHE A 40 8.80 -13.13 27.89
N VAL A 41 8.60 -12.05 28.65
CA VAL A 41 8.26 -10.73 28.10
C VAL A 41 9.31 -10.25 27.08
N ARG A 42 10.61 -10.50 27.31
CA ARG A 42 11.68 -10.13 26.38
C ARG A 42 11.58 -10.86 25.03
N ILE A 43 11.24 -12.15 25.03
CA ILE A 43 11.02 -12.93 23.81
C ILE A 43 9.79 -12.41 23.05
N TYR A 44 8.71 -12.12 23.77
CA TYR A 44 7.46 -11.63 23.16
C TYR A 44 7.63 -10.24 22.53
N LYS A 45 8.47 -9.38 23.13
CA LYS A 45 8.75 -8.04 22.59
C LYS A 45 9.51 -8.09 21.25
N VAL A 46 10.46 -9.02 21.09
CA VAL A 46 11.21 -9.22 19.83
C VAL A 46 10.30 -9.77 18.73
N TYR A 47 9.45 -10.74 19.06
CA TYR A 47 8.50 -11.32 18.10
C TYR A 47 7.41 -10.33 17.66
N TYR A 48 6.85 -9.57 18.61
CA TYR A 48 5.86 -8.53 18.30
C TYR A 48 6.44 -7.50 17.33
N PHE A 49 7.68 -7.05 17.53
CA PHE A 49 8.32 -6.07 16.66
C PHE A 49 8.58 -6.61 15.24
N GLN A 50 9.02 -7.86 15.09
CA GLN A 50 9.25 -8.46 13.77
C GLN A 50 7.94 -8.71 13.00
N ILE A 51 6.89 -9.14 13.71
CA ILE A 51 5.57 -9.40 13.11
C ILE A 51 4.86 -8.08 12.77
N TRP A 52 4.85 -7.10 13.68
CA TRP A 52 4.27 -5.78 13.42
C TRP A 52 5.00 -5.01 12.32
N GLY A 53 6.33 -5.09 12.25
CA GLY A 53 7.10 -4.49 11.15
C GLY A 53 6.71 -5.06 9.77
N ARG A 54 6.37 -6.35 9.70
CA ARG A 54 5.86 -7.01 8.48
C ARG A 54 4.40 -6.67 8.18
N ILE A 55 3.57 -6.50 9.19
CA ILE A 55 2.15 -6.12 9.02
C ILE A 55 2.04 -4.66 8.55
N ILE A 56 2.84 -3.74 9.11
CA ILE A 56 2.84 -2.33 8.71
C ILE A 56 3.39 -2.15 7.28
N SER A 57 4.40 -2.94 6.88
CA SER A 57 4.96 -2.84 5.52
C SER A 57 4.10 -3.49 4.42
N THR A 58 3.10 -4.31 4.79
CA THR A 58 2.20 -4.97 3.82
C THR A 58 0.87 -4.23 3.61
N GLN A 59 0.52 -3.27 4.47
CA GLN A 59 -0.79 -2.62 4.44
C GLN A 59 -0.89 -1.39 3.50
N SER A 60 0.13 -1.09 2.70
CA SER A 60 0.10 0.01 1.71
C SER A 60 -0.16 -0.42 0.26
N ARG A 61 -0.42 -1.70 -0.01
CA ARG A 61 -0.89 -2.16 -1.34
C ARG A 61 -2.37 -2.49 -1.39
N ARG A 62 -3.24 -1.64 -0.84
CA ARG A 62 -4.64 -1.64 -1.32
C ARG A 62 -4.64 -0.93 -2.67
N CYS A 63 -4.69 -1.69 -3.74
CA CYS A 63 -5.21 -1.15 -5.01
C CYS A 63 -6.67 -0.76 -4.76
N PRO A 64 -7.11 0.44 -5.19
CA PRO A 64 -8.42 0.94 -4.81
C PRO A 64 -9.52 0.10 -5.46
N MET A 65 -10.72 0.20 -4.90
CA MET A 65 -11.98 -0.23 -5.51
C MET A 65 -11.98 0.14 -7.00
N SER A 66 -12.49 -0.75 -7.85
CA SER A 66 -12.53 -0.57 -9.32
C SER A 66 -12.89 0.87 -9.69
N LEU A 67 -11.91 1.65 -10.12
CA LEU A 67 -12.10 3.04 -10.50
C LEU A 67 -12.93 3.05 -11.79
N LYS A 68 -14.18 3.48 -11.70
CA LYS A 68 -15.03 3.69 -12.88
C LYS A 68 -14.59 4.98 -13.57
N PHE A 69 -14.24 4.89 -14.85
CA PHE A 69 -13.89 6.04 -15.66
C PHE A 69 -14.47 5.89 -17.06
N GLU A 70 -14.69 7.02 -17.72
CA GLU A 70 -15.14 7.10 -19.10
C GLU A 70 -14.31 8.15 -19.83
N ILE A 71 -13.73 7.78 -20.97
CA ILE A 71 -12.98 8.71 -21.82
C ILE A 71 -14.00 9.42 -22.71
N VAL A 72 -14.28 10.69 -22.40
CA VAL A 72 -15.26 11.51 -23.12
C VAL A 72 -14.72 11.95 -24.47
N LYS A 73 -13.44 12.35 -24.51
CA LYS A 73 -12.80 12.85 -25.73
C LYS A 73 -11.30 12.65 -25.69
N HIS A 74 -10.74 12.12 -26.77
CA HIS A 74 -9.30 12.07 -26.99
C HIS A 74 -8.83 13.41 -27.60
N ILE A 75 -7.83 14.06 -26.99
CA ILE A 75 -7.29 15.34 -27.50
C ILE A 75 -6.05 15.08 -28.33
N GLY A 76 -5.10 14.29 -27.83
CA GLY A 76 -3.85 14.04 -28.55
C GLY A 76 -2.85 13.16 -27.82
N ILE A 77 -1.85 12.68 -28.56
CA ILE A 77 -0.77 11.85 -28.05
C ILE A 77 0.45 12.74 -27.81
N LEU A 78 0.99 12.72 -26.59
CA LEU A 78 2.18 13.48 -26.20
C LEU A 78 3.47 12.70 -26.51
N SER A 79 3.46 11.38 -26.27
CA SER A 79 4.61 10.52 -26.59
C SER A 79 4.15 9.08 -26.80
N LYS A 80 4.82 8.36 -27.71
CA LYS A 80 4.63 6.92 -27.91
C LYS A 80 5.83 6.18 -27.35
N ASP A 81 5.59 5.25 -26.41
CA ASP A 81 6.64 4.37 -25.92
C ASP A 81 6.81 3.15 -26.82
N ARG A 82 7.96 2.48 -26.70
CA ARG A 82 8.25 1.23 -27.43
C ARG A 82 7.41 0.03 -26.95
N ASN A 83 6.79 0.14 -25.77
CA ASN A 83 6.12 -0.97 -25.09
C ASN A 83 4.59 -1.00 -25.29
N SER A 84 4.07 -0.47 -26.40
CA SER A 84 2.61 -0.34 -26.64
C SER A 84 1.87 0.48 -25.59
N TRP A 85 2.57 1.43 -24.95
CA TRP A 85 1.98 2.45 -24.09
C TRP A 85 2.05 3.80 -24.77
N THR A 86 0.98 4.56 -24.66
CA THR A 86 0.87 5.91 -25.23
C THR A 86 0.58 6.89 -24.11
N LYS A 87 1.41 7.93 -24.02
CA LYS A 87 1.11 9.06 -23.15
C LYS A 87 0.19 10.00 -23.91
N GLU A 88 -1.00 10.22 -23.37
CA GLU A 88 -2.06 10.95 -24.04
C GLU A 88 -2.62 12.03 -23.13
N ILE A 89 -3.20 13.05 -23.76
CA ILE A 89 -4.06 14.02 -23.12
C ILE A 89 -5.50 13.76 -23.56
N ASN A 90 -6.36 13.50 -22.58
CA ASN A 90 -7.75 13.10 -22.77
C ASN A 90 -8.67 13.94 -21.87
N ILE A 91 -9.95 13.99 -22.19
CA ILE A 91 -11.00 14.44 -21.27
C ILE A 91 -11.63 13.19 -20.68
N VAL A 92 -11.49 13.02 -19.37
CA VAL A 92 -11.92 11.82 -18.66
C VAL A 92 -12.93 12.20 -17.60
N LYS A 93 -14.04 11.47 -17.57
CA LYS A 93 -15.03 11.52 -16.50
C LYS A 93 -14.70 10.45 -15.47
N TRP A 94 -14.44 10.89 -14.25
CA TRP A 94 -14.10 10.00 -13.14
C TRP A 94 -15.33 9.76 -12.26
N GLY A 95 -15.89 8.55 -12.32
CA GLY A 95 -17.14 8.21 -11.65
C GLY A 95 -18.27 9.15 -12.08
N GLU A 96 -18.90 9.81 -11.12
CA GLU A 96 -20.03 10.72 -11.34
C GLU A 96 -19.60 12.20 -11.44
N ASN A 97 -18.30 12.48 -11.33
CA ASN A 97 -17.81 13.86 -11.36
C ASN A 97 -17.87 14.48 -12.76
N ALA A 98 -17.73 15.80 -12.83
CA ALA A 98 -17.58 16.50 -14.09
C ALA A 98 -16.33 16.02 -14.86
N PRO A 99 -16.39 15.93 -16.21
CA PRO A 99 -15.22 15.58 -17.02
C PRO A 99 -14.10 16.60 -16.85
N LYS A 100 -12.87 16.10 -16.69
CA LYS A 100 -11.67 16.94 -16.51
C LYS A 100 -10.61 16.55 -17.53
N TYR A 101 -9.64 17.45 -17.72
CA TYR A 101 -8.47 17.14 -18.53
C TYR A 101 -7.60 16.15 -17.78
N ASP A 102 -7.00 15.23 -18.49
CA ASP A 102 -6.16 14.23 -17.88
C ASP A 102 -5.00 13.86 -18.77
N ILE A 103 -3.82 13.78 -18.16
CA ILE A 103 -2.59 13.37 -18.80
C ILE A 103 -2.08 12.12 -18.09
N ARG A 104 -2.12 10.99 -18.79
CA ARG A 104 -1.59 9.71 -18.30
C ARG A 104 -1.11 8.83 -19.44
N SER A 105 -0.36 7.79 -19.10
CA SER A 105 -0.03 6.73 -20.05
C SER A 105 -1.13 5.67 -20.03
N TRP A 106 -1.65 5.35 -21.21
CA TRP A 106 -2.64 4.33 -21.45
C TRP A 106 -2.03 3.15 -22.19
N SER A 107 -2.58 1.96 -21.96
CA SER A 107 -2.35 0.82 -22.84
C SER A 107 -3.05 1.06 -24.19
N GLU A 108 -2.61 0.38 -25.24
CA GLU A 108 -3.22 0.45 -26.59
C GLU A 108 -4.74 0.22 -26.59
N ASP A 109 -5.26 -0.65 -25.73
CA ASP A 109 -6.72 -0.92 -25.59
C ASP A 109 -7.43 -0.01 -24.56
N HIS A 110 -6.75 0.99 -23.99
CA HIS A 110 -7.20 1.85 -22.87
C HIS A 110 -7.73 1.12 -21.62
N SER A 111 -7.49 -0.19 -21.52
CA SER A 111 -7.93 -1.04 -20.39
C SER A 111 -7.14 -0.78 -19.11
N LYS A 112 -5.86 -0.40 -19.25
CA LYS A 112 -4.95 -0.09 -18.14
C LYS A 112 -4.41 1.32 -18.29
N MET A 113 -4.12 1.90 -17.13
CA MET A 113 -3.58 3.24 -17.01
C MET A 113 -2.46 3.28 -15.98
N SER A 114 -1.44 4.10 -16.25
CA SER A 114 -0.40 4.41 -15.28
C SER A 114 -0.86 5.47 -14.28
N LYS A 115 0.02 5.80 -13.33
CA LYS A 115 -0.10 7.07 -12.59
C LYS A 115 -0.08 8.22 -13.59
N GLY A 116 -0.91 9.22 -13.34
CA GLY A 116 -1.07 10.41 -14.18
C GLY A 116 -1.57 11.59 -13.37
N ILE A 117 -1.94 12.67 -14.06
CA ILE A 117 -2.45 13.89 -13.46
C ILE A 117 -3.77 14.28 -14.12
N THR A 118 -4.76 14.60 -13.29
CA THR A 118 -6.02 15.20 -13.73
C THR A 118 -5.96 16.70 -13.43
N LEU A 119 -6.29 17.51 -14.43
CA LEU A 119 -6.25 18.96 -14.40
C LEU A 119 -7.65 19.53 -14.60
N THR A 120 -7.98 20.54 -13.80
CA THR A 120 -9.11 21.42 -14.05
C THR A 120 -8.81 22.36 -15.23
N ARG A 121 -9.84 23.06 -15.70
CA ARG A 121 -9.67 24.02 -16.80
C ARG A 121 -8.69 25.13 -16.44
N GLU A 122 -8.83 25.69 -15.24
CA GLU A 122 -7.96 26.78 -14.76
C GLU A 122 -6.50 26.36 -14.64
N GLU A 123 -6.23 25.15 -14.12
CA GLU A 123 -4.88 24.61 -14.05
C GLU A 123 -4.26 24.42 -15.43
N LEU A 124 -5.05 23.98 -16.43
CA LEU A 124 -4.58 23.83 -17.80
C LEU A 124 -4.25 25.19 -18.44
N ASP A 125 -5.10 26.20 -18.23
CA ASP A 125 -4.88 27.55 -18.75
C ASP A 125 -3.62 28.18 -18.12
N ASN A 126 -3.41 27.98 -16.81
CA ASN A 126 -2.19 28.40 -16.11
C ASN A 126 -0.94 27.67 -16.63
N LEU A 127 -1.04 26.35 -16.85
CA LEU A 127 0.04 25.56 -17.43
C LEU A 127 0.41 26.06 -18.82
N PHE A 128 -0.57 26.34 -19.67
CA PHE A 128 -0.35 26.90 -21.00
C PHE A 128 0.32 28.29 -20.93
N GLY A 129 -0.14 29.15 -20.02
CA GLY A 129 0.49 30.44 -19.77
C GLY A 129 1.95 30.33 -19.32
N ALA A 130 2.27 29.35 -18.48
CA ALA A 130 3.66 29.07 -18.08
C ALA A 130 4.52 28.60 -19.28
N PHE A 131 3.98 27.73 -20.13
CA PHE A 131 4.68 27.27 -21.34
C PHE A 131 5.01 28.42 -22.30
N LEU A 132 4.09 29.38 -22.49
CA LEU A 132 4.35 30.55 -23.34
C LEU A 132 5.49 31.42 -22.83
N LYS A 133 5.63 31.57 -21.50
CA LYS A 133 6.74 32.32 -20.87
C LYS A 133 8.08 31.61 -21.00
N MET A 134 8.08 30.28 -21.09
CA MET A 134 9.27 29.44 -21.17
C MET A 134 9.79 29.23 -22.59
N ARG A 135 9.18 29.81 -23.63
CA ARG A 135 9.72 29.71 -24.99
C ARG A 135 11.07 30.42 -25.06
N ILE A 136 12.14 29.62 -24.99
CA ILE A 136 13.52 29.98 -25.35
C ILE A 136 13.60 30.19 -26.85
#